data_AF-A0A3N5YUN1-F1
#
_entry.id   AF-A0A3N5YUN1-F1
#
_cell.length_a   1.000
_cell.length_b   1.000
_cell.length_c   1.000
_cell.angle_alpha   90.00
_cell.angle_beta   90.00
_cell.angle_gamma   90.00
#
_symmetry.space_group_name_H-M   'P 1'
#
loop_
_entity.id
_entity.type
_entity.pdbx_description
1 polymer ?
#
loop_
_entity_poly.entity_id
_entity_poly.type
_entity_poly.pdbx_seq_one_letter_code
_entity_poly.pdbx_strand_id
1 'polypeptide(L)'
;MKFTNSTADLFIPDGSEIGAALSRTTHLCIGAHQDDTEIMAYHGIAECFGQPDRWFTNVTVTNGAGSPRSGIYGHYTDQEMQGVRRVEQRKAAIVGDYSAQIQLDYSSSAVKDAKQTGVQEDLLAILQAAQPTIVYLHNLADKHDTHVAVALRAISALRRLDPNARPTKVYGCEVWRDLDWVIDSEKQALPVSTYPNLAAALVGIFDSQVSGGKRYDLAIAGRRLANATFLASHETDEETSVTYAMDLTPLVSDPGLSISDFVTGHLDRLIQEIKGRISKFS
;
A
#
# COMPACT_ATOMS: atom_id res chain seq x y z
N MET A 1 3.69 18.43 13.67
CA MET A 1 2.72 18.31 12.56
C MET A 1 1.30 18.38 13.13
N LYS A 2 0.34 19.00 12.44
CA LYS A 2 -1.08 19.07 12.87
C LYS A 2 -1.96 18.59 11.72
N PHE A 3 -2.77 17.57 11.99
CA PHE A 3 -3.70 16.98 11.02
C PHE A 3 -5.07 17.65 11.09
N THR A 4 -5.87 17.45 10.05
CA THR A 4 -7.25 17.95 9.98
C THR A 4 -8.12 17.30 11.07
N ASN A 5 -8.00 15.98 11.25
CA ASN A 5 -8.66 15.27 12.34
C ASN A 5 -7.83 15.35 13.62
N SER A 6 -8.42 15.85 14.70
CA SER A 6 -7.76 15.91 16.02
C SER A 6 -7.54 14.53 16.65
N THR A 7 -8.23 13.51 16.15
CA THR A 7 -8.12 12.10 16.55
C THR A 7 -7.12 11.31 15.71
N ALA A 8 -6.46 11.95 14.74
CA ALA A 8 -5.35 11.35 14.02
C ALA A 8 -4.23 10.95 15.00
N ASP A 9 -3.62 9.81 14.75
CA ASP A 9 -2.57 9.24 15.59
C ASP A 9 -1.25 9.23 14.83
N LEU A 10 -0.19 9.66 15.50
CA LEU A 10 1.17 9.60 15.01
C LEU A 10 2.01 8.91 16.08
N PHE A 11 2.50 7.73 15.73
CA PHE A 11 3.28 6.87 16.61
C PHE A 11 4.68 6.68 16.05
N ILE A 12 5.69 6.96 16.88
CA ILE A 12 7.11 6.81 16.55
C ILE A 12 7.66 5.63 17.38
N PRO A 13 7.93 4.46 16.78
CA PRO A 13 8.27 3.24 17.53
C PRO A 13 9.53 3.37 18.41
N ASP A 14 10.55 4.09 17.94
CA ASP A 14 11.82 4.28 18.64
C ASP A 14 11.83 5.48 19.61
N GLY A 15 10.72 6.22 19.71
CA GLY A 15 10.59 7.38 20.58
C GLY A 15 11.38 8.62 20.13
N SER A 16 11.92 8.65 18.91
CA SER A 16 12.57 9.83 18.35
C SER A 16 11.59 11.00 18.13
N GLU A 17 12.13 12.21 17.93
CA GLU A 17 11.31 13.39 17.63
C GLU A 17 10.61 13.24 16.27
N ILE A 18 9.36 13.73 16.17
CA ILE A 18 8.50 13.57 14.99
C ILE A 18 9.18 14.06 13.70
N GLY A 19 9.77 15.25 13.70
CA GLY A 19 10.49 15.81 12.56
C GLY A 19 11.68 14.93 12.14
N ALA A 20 12.46 14.44 13.10
CA ALA A 20 13.56 13.52 12.82
C ALA A 20 13.07 12.18 12.22
N ALA A 21 12.00 11.60 12.78
CA ALA A 21 11.42 10.36 12.29
C ALA A 21 10.83 10.49 10.88
N LEU A 22 10.15 11.61 10.59
CA LEU A 22 9.59 11.82 9.25
C LEU A 22 10.69 12.12 8.22
N SER A 23 11.64 13.01 8.54
CA SER A 23 12.68 13.44 7.59
C SER A 23 13.68 12.34 7.18
N ARG A 24 13.84 11.28 7.98
CA ARG A 24 14.66 10.12 7.60
C ARG A 24 13.94 9.13 6.68
N THR A 25 12.64 9.31 6.43
CA THR A 25 11.83 8.40 5.60
C THR A 25 12.42 8.27 4.20
N THR A 26 12.62 7.03 3.76
CA THR A 26 13.06 6.71 2.40
C THR A 26 11.95 6.03 1.59
N HIS A 27 11.16 5.20 2.26
CA HIS A 27 10.05 4.44 1.71
C HIS A 27 8.79 4.82 2.48
N LEU A 28 7.72 5.13 1.77
CA LEU A 28 6.45 5.52 2.39
C LEU A 28 5.29 4.77 1.77
N CYS A 29 4.43 4.18 2.61
CA CYS A 29 3.20 3.55 2.17
C CYS A 29 1.98 4.40 2.56
N ILE A 30 1.01 4.53 1.64
CA ILE A 30 -0.30 5.14 1.92
C ILE A 30 -1.38 4.08 1.70
N GLY A 31 -1.75 3.40 2.80
CA GLY A 31 -2.80 2.38 2.86
C GLY A 31 -4.16 2.97 3.23
N ALA A 32 -5.23 2.28 2.86
CA ALA A 32 -6.59 2.72 3.16
C ALA A 32 -6.99 2.29 4.57
N HIS A 33 -6.76 1.03 4.92
CA HIS A 33 -7.14 0.41 6.18
C HIS A 33 -5.91 -0.13 6.90
N GLN A 34 -6.10 -0.47 8.19
CA GLN A 34 -5.11 -1.21 8.95
C GLN A 34 -5.04 -2.64 8.43
N ASP A 35 -3.83 -3.09 8.06
CA ASP A 35 -3.43 -4.34 7.36
C ASP A 35 -2.92 -4.15 5.91
N ASP A 36 -3.46 -3.17 5.17
CA ASP A 36 -3.15 -2.95 3.75
C ASP A 36 -1.64 -2.87 3.50
N THR A 37 -0.92 -2.15 4.35
CA THR A 37 0.50 -1.85 4.18
C THR A 37 1.36 -3.10 4.25
N GLU A 38 1.11 -3.96 5.24
CA GLU A 38 1.84 -5.21 5.43
C GLU A 38 1.55 -6.20 4.29
N ILE A 39 0.37 -6.10 3.69
CA ILE A 39 -0.03 -6.87 2.50
C ILE A 39 0.67 -6.35 1.24
N MET A 40 0.58 -5.05 0.96
CA MET A 40 0.90 -4.50 -0.35
C MET A 40 2.33 -3.95 -0.48
N ALA A 41 2.93 -3.51 0.63
CA ALA A 41 4.20 -2.79 0.66
C ALA A 41 5.31 -3.52 1.43
N TYR A 42 5.19 -4.84 1.62
CA TYR A 42 6.22 -5.63 2.31
C TYR A 42 7.60 -5.52 1.67
N HIS A 43 7.68 -5.29 0.36
CA HIS A 43 8.94 -4.98 -0.32
C HIS A 43 9.68 -3.82 0.37
N GLY A 44 9.02 -2.67 0.52
CA GLY A 44 9.62 -1.49 1.15
C GLY A 44 9.92 -1.71 2.63
N ILE A 45 9.10 -2.49 3.34
CA ILE A 45 9.36 -2.87 4.73
C ILE A 45 10.65 -3.69 4.80
N ALA A 46 10.79 -4.73 3.98
CA ALA A 46 11.96 -5.60 3.97
C ALA A 46 13.24 -4.86 3.55
N GLU A 47 13.15 -3.90 2.63
CA GLU A 47 14.28 -3.05 2.22
C GLU A 47 14.76 -2.08 3.31
N CYS A 48 13.90 -1.74 4.28
CA CYS A 48 14.23 -0.85 5.39
C CYS A 48 14.56 -1.61 6.68
N PHE A 49 14.04 -2.83 6.85
CA PHE A 49 14.16 -3.57 8.10
C PHE A 49 15.63 -3.79 8.50
N GLY A 50 15.98 -3.32 9.71
CA GLY A 50 17.33 -3.39 10.26
C GLY A 50 18.39 -2.55 9.52
N GLN A 51 18.01 -1.65 8.62
CA GLN A 51 18.94 -0.79 7.89
C GLN A 51 19.23 0.52 8.61
N PRO A 52 20.47 1.04 8.58
CA PRO A 52 20.80 2.30 9.24
C PRO A 52 20.36 3.54 8.45
N ASP A 53 20.26 3.43 7.13
CA ASP A 53 20.07 4.53 6.18
C ASP A 53 18.76 4.42 5.37
N ARG A 54 17.96 3.38 5.62
CA ARG A 54 16.65 3.18 4.98
C ARG A 54 15.57 3.00 6.02
N TRP A 55 14.56 3.85 5.90
CA TRP A 55 13.47 3.96 6.86
C TRP A 55 12.12 3.91 6.16
N PHE A 56 11.22 3.10 6.71
CA PHE A 56 9.86 2.92 6.22
C PHE A 56 8.85 3.70 7.07
N THR A 57 7.99 4.48 6.45
CA THR A 57 6.87 5.17 7.11
C THR A 57 5.55 4.67 6.56
N ASN A 58 4.60 4.37 7.44
CA ASN A 58 3.25 4.00 7.05
C ASN A 58 2.23 5.11 7.33
N VAL A 59 1.31 5.32 6.40
CA VAL A 59 0.13 6.16 6.55
C VAL A 59 -1.12 5.31 6.31
N THR A 60 -1.92 5.10 7.34
CA THR A 60 -3.27 4.53 7.23
C THR A 60 -4.28 5.66 7.17
N VAL A 61 -5.03 5.76 6.07
CA VAL A 61 -5.92 6.91 5.85
C VAL A 61 -7.21 6.81 6.64
N THR A 62 -7.82 5.62 6.73
CA THR A 62 -9.13 5.45 7.37
C THR A 62 -9.05 4.92 8.79
N ASN A 63 -10.17 5.03 9.50
CA ASN A 63 -10.33 4.55 10.87
C ASN A 63 -10.61 3.04 10.96
N GLY A 64 -10.81 2.33 9.84
CA GLY A 64 -11.12 0.91 9.85
C GLY A 64 -12.52 0.58 10.38
N ALA A 65 -13.45 1.54 10.39
CA ALA A 65 -14.86 1.28 10.73
C ALA A 65 -15.55 0.42 9.66
N GLY A 66 -16.54 -0.37 10.07
CA GLY A 66 -17.43 -1.11 9.14
C GLY A 66 -16.88 -2.41 8.55
N SER A 67 -15.66 -2.84 8.86
CA SER A 67 -15.19 -4.16 8.43
C SER A 67 -15.92 -5.31 9.15
N PRO A 68 -15.99 -6.50 8.52
CA PRO A 68 -16.55 -7.70 9.15
C PRO A 68 -15.87 -8.02 10.49
N ARG A 69 -16.67 -8.57 11.42
CA ARG A 69 -16.23 -9.01 12.74
C ARG A 69 -16.78 -10.39 13.01
N SER A 70 -15.98 -11.23 13.64
CA SER A 70 -16.38 -12.55 14.10
C SER A 70 -15.53 -12.96 15.30
N GLY A 71 -15.77 -14.16 15.83
CA GLY A 71 -15.01 -14.68 16.96
C GLY A 71 -15.09 -13.78 18.19
N ILE A 72 -13.94 -13.53 18.82
CA ILE A 72 -13.85 -12.72 20.05
C ILE A 72 -14.25 -11.25 19.84
N TYR A 73 -14.26 -10.77 18.58
CA TYR A 73 -14.64 -9.41 18.21
C TYR A 73 -16.12 -9.28 17.82
N GLY A 74 -16.88 -10.38 17.79
CA GLY A 74 -18.27 -10.38 17.29
C GLY A 74 -19.23 -9.45 18.05
N HIS A 75 -18.91 -9.11 19.29
CA HIS A 75 -19.71 -8.21 20.13
C HIS A 75 -19.19 -6.77 20.18
N TYR A 76 -18.09 -6.46 19.49
CA TYR A 76 -17.46 -5.15 19.56
C TYR A 76 -18.26 -4.14 18.74
N THR A 77 -18.44 -2.95 19.31
CA THR A 77 -18.93 -1.76 18.62
C THR A 77 -17.89 -1.25 17.60
N ASP A 78 -18.34 -0.35 16.72
CA ASP A 78 -17.43 0.28 15.74
C ASP A 78 -16.28 1.02 16.41
N GLN A 79 -16.57 1.71 17.51
CA GLN A 79 -15.56 2.46 18.25
C GLN A 79 -14.52 1.55 18.91
N GLU A 80 -14.97 0.44 19.51
CA GLU A 80 -14.06 -0.54 20.11
C GLU A 80 -13.16 -1.18 19.05
N MET A 81 -13.70 -1.50 17.87
CA MET A 81 -12.90 -2.06 16.79
C MET A 81 -11.88 -1.09 16.21
N GLN A 82 -12.24 0.18 16.06
CA GLN A 82 -11.27 1.21 15.68
C GLN A 82 -10.10 1.26 16.68
N GLY A 83 -10.40 1.16 17.98
CA GLY A 83 -9.39 1.08 19.04
C GLY A 83 -8.46 -0.13 18.91
N VAL A 84 -9.02 -1.33 18.70
CA VAL A 84 -8.24 -2.56 18.49
C VAL A 84 -7.28 -2.40 17.32
N ARG A 85 -7.79 -1.97 16.17
CA ARG A 85 -7.01 -1.86 14.92
C ARG A 85 -5.94 -0.80 14.99
N ARG A 86 -6.22 0.30 15.68
CA ARG A 86 -5.20 1.33 15.96
C ARG A 86 -4.01 0.74 16.70
N VAL A 87 -4.27 -0.13 17.67
CA VAL A 87 -3.21 -0.83 18.43
C VAL A 87 -2.50 -1.89 17.59
N GLU A 88 -3.23 -2.68 16.80
CA GLU A 88 -2.64 -3.65 15.86
C GLU A 88 -1.67 -2.97 14.89
N GLN A 89 -2.07 -1.85 14.29
CA GLN A 89 -1.21 -1.12 13.36
C GLN A 89 0.06 -0.55 14.04
N ARG A 90 -0.03 -0.08 15.30
CA ARG A 90 1.16 0.30 16.07
C ARG A 90 2.07 -0.89 16.37
N LYS A 91 1.51 -2.07 16.64
CA LYS A 91 2.31 -3.30 16.83
C LYS A 91 3.04 -3.68 15.54
N ALA A 92 2.39 -3.55 14.38
CA ALA A 92 3.04 -3.77 13.08
C ALA A 92 4.22 -2.79 12.89
N ALA A 93 4.06 -1.53 13.27
CA ALA A 93 5.14 -0.54 13.23
C ALA A 93 6.32 -0.87 14.15
N ILE A 94 6.07 -1.47 15.32
CA ILE A 94 7.13 -1.96 16.21
C ILE A 94 7.83 -3.18 15.60
N VAL A 95 7.07 -4.16 15.11
CA VAL A 95 7.62 -5.42 14.57
C VAL A 95 8.39 -5.19 13.27
N GLY A 96 7.95 -4.23 12.44
CA GLY A 96 8.59 -3.89 11.18
C GLY A 96 9.66 -2.80 11.25
N ASP A 97 10.05 -2.36 12.45
CA ASP A 97 11.02 -1.26 12.66
C ASP A 97 10.70 0.00 11.84
N TYR A 98 9.44 0.43 11.86
CA TYR A 98 9.02 1.61 11.09
C TYR A 98 9.62 2.88 11.69
N SER A 99 9.88 3.85 10.83
CA SER A 99 10.21 5.21 11.23
C SER A 99 9.05 5.90 11.93
N ALA A 100 7.86 5.80 11.32
CA ALA A 100 6.63 6.39 11.81
C ALA A 100 5.40 5.59 11.33
N GLN A 101 4.38 5.55 12.18
CA GLN A 101 3.04 5.10 11.85
C GLN A 101 2.07 6.25 12.02
N ILE A 102 1.43 6.67 10.93
CA ILE A 102 0.40 7.70 10.92
C ILE A 102 -0.95 7.04 10.66
N GLN A 103 -1.98 7.40 11.42
CA GLN A 103 -3.35 6.94 11.21
C GLN A 103 -4.29 8.15 11.23
N LEU A 104 -4.79 8.56 10.06
CA LEU A 104 -5.47 9.84 9.86
C LEU A 104 -6.94 9.86 10.33
N ASP A 105 -7.50 8.69 10.64
CA ASP A 105 -8.82 8.54 11.26
C ASP A 105 -10.00 9.05 10.41
N TYR A 106 -9.86 9.09 9.08
CA TYR A 106 -11.00 9.42 8.21
C TYR A 106 -11.99 8.26 8.10
N SER A 107 -13.27 8.54 7.87
CA SER A 107 -14.20 7.50 7.43
C SER A 107 -13.97 7.15 5.96
N SER A 108 -14.28 5.91 5.57
CA SER A 108 -14.28 5.51 4.16
C SER A 108 -15.22 6.38 3.30
N SER A 109 -16.31 6.89 3.86
CA SER A 109 -17.22 7.82 3.15
C SER A 109 -16.56 9.16 2.86
N ALA A 110 -15.81 9.73 3.82
CA ALA A 110 -15.12 11.00 3.65
C ALA A 110 -14.02 10.90 2.58
N VAL A 111 -13.26 9.80 2.56
CA VAL A 111 -12.23 9.57 1.55
C VAL A 111 -12.81 9.45 0.14
N LYS A 112 -13.95 8.74 0.01
CA LYS A 112 -14.63 8.54 -1.28
C LYS A 112 -15.27 9.82 -1.83
N ASP A 113 -15.57 10.81 -1.00
CA ASP A 113 -16.07 12.11 -1.46
C ASP A 113 -14.93 12.95 -2.04
N ALA A 114 -14.95 13.19 -3.36
CA ALA A 114 -13.95 14.01 -4.05
C ALA A 114 -13.97 15.49 -3.68
N LYS A 115 -15.03 15.96 -3.00
CA LYS A 115 -15.13 17.36 -2.54
C LYS A 115 -14.44 17.56 -1.19
N GLN A 116 -14.16 16.49 -0.44
CA GLN A 116 -13.45 16.56 0.84
C GLN A 116 -11.94 16.67 0.59
N THR A 117 -11.37 17.85 0.80
CA THR A 117 -9.94 18.10 0.54
C THR A 117 -9.04 17.74 1.72
N GLY A 118 -9.58 17.59 2.93
CA GLY A 118 -8.78 17.35 4.15
C GLY A 118 -7.80 16.19 4.01
N VAL A 119 -8.22 15.07 3.42
CA VAL A 119 -7.36 13.90 3.18
C VAL A 119 -6.16 14.29 2.30
N GLN A 120 -6.38 15.07 1.24
CA GLN A 120 -5.30 15.50 0.34
C GLN A 120 -4.34 16.47 1.02
N GLU A 121 -4.85 17.39 1.85
CA GLU A 121 -4.01 18.32 2.61
C GLU A 121 -3.14 17.60 3.64
N ASP A 122 -3.70 16.66 4.39
CA ASP A 122 -2.94 15.88 5.37
C ASP A 122 -1.88 15.00 4.68
N LEU A 123 -2.23 14.35 3.57
CA LEU A 123 -1.27 13.58 2.78
C LEU A 123 -0.16 14.45 2.19
N LEU A 124 -0.48 15.64 1.69
CA LEU A 124 0.52 16.59 1.20
C LEU A 124 1.49 17.00 2.30
N ALA A 125 0.97 17.34 3.49
CA ALA A 125 1.81 17.73 4.62
C ALA A 125 2.76 16.61 5.06
N ILE A 126 2.30 15.36 5.05
CA ILE A 126 3.13 14.18 5.33
C ILE A 126 4.23 14.04 4.27
N LEU A 127 3.86 14.07 2.99
CA LEU A 127 4.80 13.90 1.88
C LEU A 127 5.87 15.01 1.86
N GLN A 128 5.50 16.25 2.19
CA GLN A 128 6.44 17.37 2.28
C GLN A 128 7.44 17.23 3.43
N ALA A 129 7.01 16.66 4.56
CA ALA A 129 7.87 16.42 5.72
C ALA A 129 8.76 15.18 5.55
N ALA A 130 8.24 14.16 4.88
CA ALA A 130 8.92 12.87 4.72
C ALA A 130 9.83 12.79 3.50
N GLN A 131 9.49 13.51 2.40
CA GLN A 131 10.20 13.49 1.12
C GLN A 131 10.71 12.10 0.69
N PRO A 132 9.83 11.08 0.67
CA PRO A 132 10.25 9.72 0.40
C PRO A 132 10.77 9.58 -1.03
N THR A 133 11.75 8.70 -1.22
CA THR A 133 12.25 8.33 -2.55
C THR A 133 11.30 7.36 -3.25
N ILE A 134 10.69 6.45 -2.48
CA ILE A 134 9.76 5.42 -2.99
C ILE A 134 8.43 5.53 -2.26
N VAL A 135 7.33 5.51 -3.01
CA VAL A 135 5.97 5.51 -2.46
C VAL A 135 5.19 4.27 -2.92
N TYR A 136 4.50 3.63 -1.99
CA TYR A 136 3.60 2.50 -2.23
C TYR A 136 2.15 2.93 -2.03
N LEU A 137 1.32 2.70 -3.04
CA LEU A 137 -0.11 2.97 -3.06
C LEU A 137 -0.87 1.70 -3.44
N HIS A 138 -2.18 1.71 -3.22
CA HIS A 138 -3.08 0.77 -3.88
C HIS A 138 -3.04 0.90 -5.40
N ASN A 139 -3.15 -0.21 -6.14
CA ASN A 139 -3.36 -0.15 -7.58
C ASN A 139 -4.74 0.46 -7.93
N LEU A 140 -4.81 1.16 -9.06
CA LEU A 140 -6.00 1.91 -9.48
C LEU A 140 -7.13 1.03 -10.03
N ALA A 141 -6.88 -0.26 -10.22
CA ALA A 141 -7.86 -1.24 -10.69
C ALA A 141 -8.40 -2.12 -9.54
N ASP A 142 -8.08 -1.81 -8.29
CA ASP A 142 -8.45 -2.63 -7.14
C ASP A 142 -9.98 -2.82 -7.02
N LYS A 143 -10.42 -3.93 -6.40
CA LYS A 143 -11.85 -4.24 -6.27
C LYS A 143 -12.52 -3.49 -5.12
N HIS A 144 -11.75 -2.79 -4.28
CA HIS A 144 -12.26 -2.07 -3.14
C HIS A 144 -12.29 -0.56 -3.39
N ASP A 145 -13.48 0.05 -3.47
CA ASP A 145 -13.64 1.48 -3.82
C ASP A 145 -12.82 2.44 -2.94
N THR A 146 -12.71 2.16 -1.63
CA THR A 146 -11.88 2.99 -0.73
C THR A 146 -10.40 2.93 -1.11
N HIS A 147 -9.88 1.81 -1.62
CA HIS A 147 -8.48 1.67 -2.03
C HIS A 147 -8.21 2.57 -3.24
N VAL A 148 -9.10 2.52 -4.24
CA VAL A 148 -9.06 3.39 -5.42
C VAL A 148 -9.16 4.86 -5.01
N ALA A 149 -10.10 5.20 -4.12
CA ALA A 149 -10.25 6.57 -3.63
C ALA A 149 -8.99 7.08 -2.92
N VAL A 150 -8.38 6.30 -2.03
CA VAL A 150 -7.11 6.65 -1.35
C VAL A 150 -5.99 6.85 -2.37
N ALA A 151 -5.82 5.93 -3.33
CA ALA A 151 -4.81 6.06 -4.38
C ALA A 151 -4.99 7.36 -5.18
N LEU A 152 -6.23 7.73 -5.52
CA LEU A 152 -6.53 8.99 -6.21
C LEU A 152 -6.20 10.23 -5.36
N ARG A 153 -6.50 10.21 -4.04
CA ARG A 153 -6.13 11.32 -3.14
C ARG A 153 -4.60 11.43 -2.98
N ALA A 154 -3.91 10.30 -2.88
CA ALA A 154 -2.46 10.25 -2.79
C ALA A 154 -1.78 10.77 -4.07
N ILE A 155 -2.22 10.32 -5.26
CA ILE A 155 -1.72 10.85 -6.55
C ILE A 155 -1.97 12.35 -6.64
N SER A 156 -3.15 12.83 -6.20
CA SER A 156 -3.44 14.26 -6.20
C SER A 156 -2.50 15.05 -5.26
N ALA A 157 -2.15 14.51 -4.10
CA ALA A 157 -1.18 15.13 -3.20
C ALA A 157 0.25 15.10 -3.78
N LEU A 158 0.67 13.96 -4.35
CA LEU A 158 1.96 13.80 -5.01
C LEU A 158 2.15 14.77 -6.19
N ARG A 159 1.11 14.99 -7.00
CA ARG A 159 1.12 15.97 -8.11
C ARG A 159 1.33 17.41 -7.63
N ARG A 160 0.95 17.73 -6.37
CA ARG A 160 1.11 19.05 -5.75
C ARG A 160 2.50 19.28 -5.15
N LEU A 161 3.32 18.25 -5.01
CA LEU A 161 4.71 18.43 -4.60
C LEU A 161 5.48 19.18 -5.69
N ASP A 162 6.46 19.97 -5.25
CA ASP A 162 7.48 20.52 -6.14
C ASP A 162 8.09 19.39 -6.97
N PRO A 163 8.34 19.58 -8.28
CA PRO A 163 8.84 18.51 -9.15
C PRO A 163 10.09 17.80 -8.61
N ASN A 164 10.99 18.54 -7.95
CA ASN A 164 12.23 18.01 -7.37
C ASN A 164 12.03 17.25 -6.05
N ALA A 165 10.87 17.39 -5.41
CA ALA A 165 10.50 16.70 -4.17
C ALA A 165 9.59 15.49 -4.41
N ARG A 166 9.25 15.19 -5.67
CA ARG A 166 8.46 14.01 -6.03
C ARG A 166 9.31 12.74 -5.87
N PRO A 167 8.71 11.63 -5.40
CA PRO A 167 9.42 10.36 -5.31
C PRO A 167 9.90 9.90 -6.69
N THR A 168 11.05 9.23 -6.72
CA THR A 168 11.61 8.66 -7.96
C THR A 168 10.80 7.47 -8.44
N LYS A 169 10.05 6.82 -7.55
CA LYS A 169 9.19 5.68 -7.88
C LYS A 169 7.88 5.69 -7.09
N VAL A 170 6.79 5.42 -7.79
CA VAL A 170 5.46 5.23 -7.18
C VAL A 170 4.88 3.90 -7.65
N TYR A 171 4.67 2.98 -6.72
CA TYR A 171 4.12 1.66 -6.98
C TYR A 171 2.62 1.63 -6.69
N GLY A 172 1.83 1.05 -7.60
CA GLY A 172 0.44 0.69 -7.40
C GLY A 172 0.33 -0.81 -7.15
N CYS A 173 0.27 -1.21 -5.89
CA CYS A 173 0.45 -2.59 -5.45
C CYS A 173 -0.84 -3.42 -5.46
N GLU A 174 -0.68 -4.74 -5.57
CA GLU A 174 -1.77 -5.71 -5.46
C GLU A 174 -2.36 -5.80 -4.04
N VAL A 175 -3.69 -5.87 -3.96
CA VAL A 175 -4.42 -6.27 -2.74
C VAL A 175 -5.61 -7.16 -3.10
N TRP A 176 -6.77 -6.58 -3.47
CA TRP A 176 -7.96 -7.35 -3.83
C TRP A 176 -8.00 -7.76 -5.30
N ARG A 177 -7.39 -6.95 -6.17
CA ARG A 177 -7.10 -7.33 -7.55
C ARG A 177 -5.60 -7.61 -7.70
N ASP A 178 -5.30 -8.75 -8.32
CA ASP A 178 -3.97 -9.03 -8.87
C ASP A 178 -3.68 -8.16 -10.09
N LEU A 179 -2.44 -8.20 -10.53
CA LEU A 179 -1.92 -7.52 -11.70
C LEU A 179 -1.36 -8.50 -12.74
N ASP A 180 -1.75 -9.77 -12.70
CA ASP A 180 -1.37 -10.75 -13.73
C ASP A 180 -1.92 -10.39 -15.13
N TRP A 181 -2.95 -9.54 -15.17
CA TRP A 181 -3.49 -8.95 -16.41
C TRP A 181 -2.61 -7.81 -16.97
N VAL A 182 -1.60 -7.34 -16.24
CA VAL A 182 -0.59 -6.41 -16.76
C VAL A 182 0.49 -7.25 -17.44
N ILE A 183 0.77 -6.94 -18.70
CA ILE A 183 1.78 -7.64 -19.50
C ILE A 183 3.16 -7.58 -18.83
N ASP A 184 3.96 -8.63 -18.98
CA ASP A 184 5.21 -8.80 -18.23
C ASP A 184 6.20 -7.65 -18.45
N SER A 185 6.25 -7.06 -19.65
CA SER A 185 7.15 -5.94 -19.96
C SER A 185 6.80 -4.63 -19.23
N GLU A 186 5.60 -4.51 -18.67
CA GLU A 186 5.13 -3.32 -17.94
C GLU A 186 4.90 -3.60 -16.45
N LYS A 187 4.76 -4.88 -16.09
CA LYS A 187 4.56 -5.34 -14.72
C LYS A 187 5.83 -5.14 -13.90
N GLN A 188 5.70 -4.57 -12.72
CA GLN A 188 6.82 -4.48 -11.78
C GLN A 188 6.76 -5.68 -10.84
N ALA A 189 7.69 -6.62 -10.98
CA ALA A 189 7.89 -7.72 -10.04
C ALA A 189 8.76 -7.25 -8.86
N LEU A 190 8.18 -7.24 -7.66
CA LEU A 190 8.83 -6.79 -6.43
C LEU A 190 9.22 -8.02 -5.58
N PRO A 191 10.54 -8.29 -5.41
CA PRO A 191 11.02 -9.36 -4.54
C PRO A 191 10.55 -9.20 -3.10
N VAL A 192 9.99 -10.28 -2.55
CA VAL A 192 9.48 -10.32 -1.16
C VAL A 192 9.84 -11.64 -0.48
N SER A 193 10.93 -12.28 -0.91
CA SER A 193 11.49 -13.50 -0.29
C SER A 193 12.23 -13.22 1.01
N THR A 194 12.78 -12.02 1.18
CA THR A 194 13.61 -11.67 2.34
C THR A 194 12.77 -11.60 3.62
N TYR A 195 13.31 -12.11 4.73
CA TYR A 195 12.69 -12.17 6.06
C TYR A 195 11.27 -12.79 6.08
N PRO A 196 11.06 -14.03 5.59
CA PRO A 196 9.72 -14.62 5.51
C PRO A 196 8.98 -14.70 6.86
N ASN A 197 9.73 -14.83 7.96
CA ASN A 197 9.17 -14.80 9.32
C ASN A 197 8.61 -13.41 9.68
N LEU A 198 9.27 -12.34 9.24
CA LEU A 198 8.79 -10.97 9.42
C LEU A 198 7.51 -10.75 8.59
N ALA A 199 7.51 -11.17 7.32
CA ALA A 199 6.32 -11.11 6.46
C ALA A 199 5.11 -11.78 7.10
N ALA A 200 5.29 -12.99 7.62
CA ALA A 200 4.23 -13.75 8.29
C ALA A 200 3.78 -13.08 9.59
N ALA A 201 4.71 -12.57 10.41
CA ALA A 201 4.39 -11.89 11.65
C ALA A 201 3.58 -10.61 11.39
N LEU A 202 3.98 -9.80 10.41
CA LEU A 202 3.33 -8.52 10.11
C LEU A 202 1.87 -8.68 9.70
N VAL A 203 1.54 -9.65 8.85
CA VAL A 203 0.13 -9.95 8.51
C VAL A 203 -0.60 -10.60 9.70
N GLY A 204 0.09 -11.45 10.47
CA GLY A 204 -0.47 -12.14 11.63
C GLY A 204 -0.81 -11.24 12.82
N ILE A 205 -0.28 -10.01 12.89
CA ILE A 205 -0.61 -9.04 13.95
C ILE A 205 -2.07 -8.61 13.91
N PHE A 206 -2.68 -8.58 12.73
CA PHE A 206 -4.05 -8.14 12.50
C PHE A 206 -5.04 -9.28 12.76
N ASP A 207 -5.01 -9.80 13.99
CA ASP A 207 -5.92 -10.86 14.44
C ASP A 207 -7.39 -10.47 14.20
N SER A 208 -7.73 -9.19 14.41
CA SER A 208 -9.09 -8.70 14.15
C SER A 208 -9.55 -8.81 12.69
N GLN A 209 -8.61 -8.88 11.75
CA GLN A 209 -8.89 -9.08 10.32
C GLN A 209 -8.84 -10.57 9.97
N VAL A 210 -7.80 -11.28 10.44
CA VAL A 210 -7.53 -12.69 10.11
C VAL A 210 -8.57 -13.62 10.75
N SER A 211 -8.79 -13.47 12.07
CA SER A 211 -9.79 -14.23 12.82
C SER A 211 -11.22 -13.83 12.43
N GLY A 212 -11.39 -12.67 11.77
CA GLY A 212 -12.63 -12.15 11.20
C GLY A 212 -13.26 -12.99 10.08
N GLY A 213 -12.61 -14.09 9.67
CA GLY A 213 -13.11 -15.05 8.67
C GLY A 213 -12.47 -14.92 7.29
N LYS A 214 -11.42 -14.09 7.15
CA LYS A 214 -10.62 -13.95 5.93
C LYS A 214 -9.17 -14.25 6.26
N ARG A 215 -8.67 -15.41 5.84
CA ARG A 215 -7.28 -15.88 6.07
C ARG A 215 -6.29 -15.16 5.15
N TYR A 216 -6.16 -13.84 5.33
CA TYR A 216 -5.21 -13.01 4.58
C TYR A 216 -3.76 -13.49 4.77
N ASP A 217 -3.44 -13.98 5.97
CA ASP A 217 -2.17 -14.62 6.30
C ASP A 217 -1.79 -15.74 5.31
N LEU A 218 -2.74 -16.62 4.96
CA LEU A 218 -2.52 -17.69 3.99
C LEU A 218 -2.64 -17.20 2.54
N ALA A 219 -3.63 -16.36 2.25
CA ALA A 219 -3.94 -15.93 0.90
C ALA A 219 -2.81 -15.07 0.31
N ILE A 220 -2.21 -14.18 1.10
CA ILE A 220 -1.13 -13.31 0.64
C ILE A 220 0.16 -14.09 0.45
N ALA A 221 0.51 -14.99 1.37
CA ALA A 221 1.66 -15.88 1.19
C ALA A 221 1.48 -16.77 -0.07
N GLY A 222 0.28 -17.33 -0.26
CA GLY A 222 -0.06 -18.12 -1.44
C GLY A 222 0.01 -17.31 -2.74
N ARG A 223 -0.48 -16.07 -2.75
CA ARG A 223 -0.39 -15.18 -3.91
C ARG A 223 1.08 -14.87 -4.24
N ARG A 224 1.90 -14.53 -3.25
CA ARG A 224 3.30 -14.18 -3.48
C ARG A 224 4.11 -15.34 -4.05
N LEU A 225 3.85 -16.55 -3.53
CA LEU A 225 4.43 -17.78 -4.07
C LEU A 225 3.96 -18.05 -5.51
N ALA A 226 2.64 -17.94 -5.76
CA ALA A 226 2.09 -18.16 -7.10
C ALA A 226 2.67 -17.15 -8.11
N ASN A 227 2.76 -15.88 -7.75
CA ASN A 227 3.37 -14.85 -8.57
C ASN A 227 4.83 -15.20 -8.91
N ALA A 228 5.63 -15.62 -7.92
CA ALA A 228 7.02 -16.02 -8.16
C ALA A 228 7.12 -17.18 -9.16
N THR A 229 6.34 -18.25 -8.94
CA THR A 229 6.39 -19.47 -9.78
C THR A 229 5.84 -19.29 -11.20
N PHE A 230 4.86 -18.40 -11.39
CA PHE A 230 4.25 -18.16 -12.70
C PHE A 230 4.83 -16.96 -13.44
N LEU A 231 5.87 -16.30 -12.89
CA LEU A 231 6.47 -15.10 -13.49
C LEU A 231 7.06 -15.37 -14.87
N ALA A 232 7.71 -16.52 -15.08
CA ALA A 232 8.33 -16.87 -16.36
C ALA A 232 8.17 -18.38 -16.66
N SER A 233 7.73 -18.71 -17.88
CA SER A 233 7.45 -20.10 -18.27
C SER A 233 8.69 -20.92 -18.65
N HIS A 234 9.84 -20.26 -18.84
CA HIS A 234 11.07 -20.87 -19.39
C HIS A 234 12.34 -20.50 -18.60
N GLU A 235 12.18 -19.81 -17.48
CA GLU A 235 13.28 -19.39 -16.61
C GLU A 235 13.13 -20.07 -15.25
N THR A 236 14.23 -20.22 -14.51
CA THR A 236 14.19 -20.69 -13.12
C THR A 236 13.94 -19.51 -12.21
N ASP A 237 13.07 -19.69 -11.21
CA ASP A 237 12.77 -18.65 -10.22
C ASP A 237 14.04 -18.18 -9.49
N GLU A 238 14.37 -16.89 -9.60
CA GLU A 238 15.40 -16.25 -8.78
C GLU A 238 14.86 -15.91 -7.37
N GLU A 239 13.54 -15.70 -7.27
CA GLU A 239 12.83 -15.31 -6.05
C GLU A 239 11.80 -16.37 -5.66
N THR A 240 11.67 -16.67 -4.37
CA THR A 240 10.66 -17.62 -3.86
C THR A 240 9.30 -16.98 -3.58
N SER A 241 9.22 -15.65 -3.66
CA SER A 241 8.06 -14.86 -3.25
C SER A 241 8.12 -13.48 -3.93
N VAL A 242 7.07 -13.13 -4.69
CA VAL A 242 6.99 -11.88 -5.48
C VAL A 242 5.64 -11.21 -5.31
N THR A 243 5.60 -9.88 -5.17
CA THR A 243 4.37 -9.08 -5.28
C THR A 243 4.44 -8.26 -6.56
N TYR A 244 3.33 -8.12 -7.28
CA TYR A 244 3.29 -7.24 -8.44
C TYR A 244 2.87 -5.82 -8.09
N ALA A 245 3.33 -4.88 -8.91
CA ALA A 245 2.89 -3.50 -8.89
C ALA A 245 2.77 -2.92 -10.30
N MET A 246 1.88 -1.95 -10.46
CA MET A 246 1.87 -1.01 -11.57
C MET A 246 2.89 0.09 -11.30
N ASP A 247 3.60 0.55 -12.33
CA ASP A 247 4.39 1.78 -12.21
C ASP A 247 3.49 3.01 -12.36
N LEU A 248 3.17 3.67 -11.25
CA LEU A 248 2.33 4.87 -11.23
C LEU A 248 3.15 6.17 -11.34
N THR A 249 4.47 6.09 -11.45
CA THR A 249 5.37 7.24 -11.56
C THR A 249 5.00 8.19 -12.72
N PRO A 250 4.58 7.71 -13.91
CA PRO A 250 4.14 8.59 -14.98
C PRO A 250 2.95 9.47 -14.59
N LEU A 251 1.99 8.93 -13.83
CA LEU A 251 0.81 9.68 -13.38
C LEU A 251 1.17 10.82 -12.42
N VAL A 252 2.26 10.69 -11.67
CA VAL A 252 2.75 11.74 -10.76
C VAL A 252 3.61 12.76 -11.51
N SER A 253 4.43 12.29 -12.44
CA SER A 253 5.35 13.13 -13.21
C SER A 253 4.61 14.04 -14.19
N ASP A 254 3.56 13.53 -14.83
CA ASP A 254 2.70 14.28 -15.74
C ASP A 254 1.26 14.38 -15.19
N PRO A 255 0.91 15.51 -14.54
CA PRO A 255 -0.44 15.76 -14.05
C PRO A 255 -1.53 15.77 -15.13
N GLY A 256 -1.17 15.94 -16.41
CA GLY A 256 -2.09 15.94 -17.54
C GLY A 256 -2.56 14.55 -17.96
N LEU A 257 -1.88 13.49 -17.53
CA LEU A 257 -2.29 12.12 -17.86
C LEU A 257 -3.63 11.76 -17.20
N SER A 258 -4.54 11.28 -18.04
CA SER A 258 -5.80 10.67 -17.64
C SER A 258 -5.53 9.35 -16.91
N ILE A 259 -5.96 9.29 -15.66
CA ILE A 259 -5.78 8.11 -14.81
C ILE A 259 -6.57 6.92 -15.38
N SER A 260 -7.79 7.17 -15.90
CA SER A 260 -8.61 6.12 -16.51
C SER A 260 -7.92 5.55 -17.74
N ASP A 261 -7.48 6.40 -18.66
CA ASP A 261 -6.86 5.95 -19.91
C ASP A 261 -5.52 5.24 -19.65
N PHE A 262 -4.77 5.69 -18.64
CA PHE A 262 -3.55 5.03 -18.19
C PHE A 262 -3.83 3.57 -17.78
N VAL A 263 -4.84 3.34 -16.94
CA VAL A 263 -5.19 2.00 -16.47
C VAL A 263 -5.78 1.14 -17.58
N THR A 264 -6.74 1.67 -18.36
CA THR A 264 -7.38 0.89 -19.43
C THR A 264 -6.42 0.58 -20.58
N GLY A 265 -5.40 1.42 -20.81
CA GLY A 265 -4.36 1.14 -21.79
C GLY A 265 -3.60 -0.17 -21.54
N HIS A 266 -3.43 -0.58 -20.27
CA HIS A 266 -2.83 -1.89 -19.96
C HIS A 266 -3.73 -3.06 -20.43
N LEU A 267 -5.06 -2.92 -20.29
CA LEU A 267 -6.03 -3.90 -20.79
C LEU A 267 -5.99 -3.99 -22.31
N ASP A 268 -5.93 -2.84 -22.99
CA ASP A 268 -5.84 -2.79 -24.46
C ASP A 268 -4.59 -3.53 -24.95
N ARG A 269 -3.45 -3.32 -24.29
CA ARG A 269 -2.19 -4.02 -24.61
C ARG A 269 -2.27 -5.51 -24.34
N LEU A 270 -2.87 -5.94 -23.23
CA LEU A 270 -3.12 -7.36 -22.97
C LEU A 270 -3.99 -7.98 -24.08
N ILE A 271 -5.06 -7.30 -24.49
CA ILE A 271 -5.92 -7.77 -25.58
C ILE A 271 -5.12 -7.95 -26.88
N GLN A 272 -4.26 -6.99 -27.22
CA GLN A 272 -3.41 -7.11 -28.42
C GLN A 272 -2.39 -8.25 -28.29
N GLU A 273 -1.77 -8.42 -27.12
CA GLU A 273 -0.80 -9.50 -26.89
C GLU A 273 -1.45 -10.88 -27.06
N ILE A 274 -2.63 -11.09 -26.45
CA ILE A 274 -3.38 -12.35 -26.56
C ILE A 274 -3.74 -12.62 -28.03
N LYS A 275 -4.29 -11.62 -28.74
CA LYS A 275 -4.60 -11.74 -30.17
C LYS A 275 -3.35 -12.10 -30.98
N GLY A 276 -2.24 -11.40 -30.75
CA GLY A 276 -0.98 -11.64 -31.44
C GLY A 276 -0.44 -13.06 -31.20
N ARG A 277 -0.48 -13.54 -29.96
CA ARG A 277 -0.05 -14.91 -29.62
C ARG A 277 -0.92 -15.96 -30.30
N ILE A 278 -2.25 -15.81 -30.31
CA ILE A 278 -3.17 -16.74 -30.98
C ILE A 278 -2.93 -16.70 -32.49
N SER A 279 -2.90 -15.51 -33.10
CA SER A 279 -2.70 -15.36 -34.55
C SER A 279 -1.35 -15.88 -35.05
N LYS A 280 -0.32 -15.92 -34.19
CA LYS A 280 0.99 -16.50 -34.53
C LYS A 280 0.90 -18.01 -34.82
N PHE A 281 -0.11 -18.71 -34.28
CA PHE A 281 -0.25 -20.16 -34.36
C PHE A 281 -1.59 -20.63 -34.94
N SER A 282 -2.44 -19.73 -35.44
CA SER A 282 -3.72 -20.03 -36.12
C SER A 282 -3.59 -19.90 -37.63
#